data_AF-A0A3G2SBN9-F1
#
_entry.id   AF-A0A3G2SBN9-F1
#
_cell.length_a   1.000
_cell.length_b   1.000
_cell.length_c   1.000
_cell.angle_alpha   90.00
_cell.angle_beta   90.00
_cell.angle_gamma   90.00
#
_symmetry.space_group_name_H-M   'P 1'
#
loop_
_entity.id
_entity.type
_entity.pdbx_description
1 polymer ?
#
loop_
_entity_poly.entity_id
_entity_poly.type
_entity_poly.pdbx_seq_one_letter_code
_entity_poly.pdbx_strand_id
1 'polypeptide(L)'
;MVAEVDDGAASVDVAHAVLLHEAQAMARLSDKFSQNRLAMQRAVHATRAARGKLVLVGVGKSGLIARKIASTLTSLGTLACFLHPVEALHGDIGVVQPGEDVIMALSYSGESPELLTFMQLPQSQRCRATGTAGRHLAGLWLFDRGD
;
A
#
# COMPACT_ATOMS: atom_id res chain seq x y z
N MET A 1 6.39 51.58 -0.54
CA MET A 1 6.86 50.88 -1.75
C MET A 1 7.07 49.42 -1.36
N VAL A 2 5.98 48.66 -1.30
CA VAL A 2 6.03 47.22 -1.02
C VAL A 2 6.27 46.58 -2.38
N ALA A 3 7.40 45.92 -2.55
CA ALA A 3 7.64 45.12 -3.74
C ALA A 3 6.63 43.98 -3.74
N GLU A 4 5.70 43.99 -4.69
CA GLU A 4 5.01 42.79 -5.14
C GLU A 4 6.09 41.86 -5.68
N VAL A 5 6.60 40.99 -4.81
CA VAL A 5 7.41 39.86 -5.24
C VAL A 5 6.43 38.92 -5.94
N ASP A 6 6.79 38.56 -7.17
CA ASP A 6 6.09 37.67 -8.10
C ASP A 6 5.92 36.25 -7.52
N ASP A 7 5.00 36.11 -6.56
CA ASP A 7 4.67 34.88 -5.84
C ASP A 7 4.03 33.83 -6.76
N GLY A 8 3.48 34.29 -7.90
CA GLY A 8 2.84 33.46 -8.93
C GLY A 8 3.84 32.70 -9.79
N ALA A 9 4.84 33.36 -10.36
CA ALA A 9 5.86 32.69 -11.17
C ALA A 9 6.69 31.70 -10.33
N ALA A 10 7.06 32.09 -9.11
CA ALA A 10 7.76 31.21 -8.17
C ALA A 10 6.95 29.96 -7.82
N SER A 11 5.63 30.07 -7.67
CA SER A 11 4.73 28.94 -7.40
C SER A 11 4.63 27.97 -8.59
N VAL A 12 4.63 28.49 -9.83
CA VAL A 12 4.60 27.66 -11.05
C VAL A 12 5.91 26.89 -11.22
N ASP A 13 7.04 27.54 -10.96
CA ASP A 13 8.36 26.88 -11.01
C ASP A 13 8.47 25.75 -9.98
N VAL A 14 7.95 25.96 -8.77
CA VAL A 14 7.88 24.91 -7.74
C VAL A 14 6.98 23.76 -8.18
N ALA A 15 5.79 24.04 -8.73
CA ALA A 15 4.89 23.01 -9.23
C ALA A 15 5.54 22.18 -10.36
N HIS A 16 6.22 22.84 -11.29
CA HIS A 16 6.97 22.19 -12.36
C HIS A 16 8.09 21.30 -11.81
N ALA A 17 8.84 21.77 -10.81
CA ALA A 17 9.88 20.99 -10.16
C ALA A 17 9.32 19.75 -9.43
N VAL A 18 8.18 19.86 -8.75
CA VAL A 18 7.49 18.72 -8.11
C VAL A 18 7.07 17.70 -9.15
N LEU A 19 6.46 18.12 -10.27
CA LEU A 19 6.05 17.22 -11.34
C LEU A 19 7.25 16.47 -11.95
N LEU A 20 8.37 17.16 -12.16
CA LEU A 20 9.59 16.52 -12.65
C LEU A 20 10.15 15.51 -11.64
N HIS A 21 10.09 15.83 -10.34
CA HIS A 21 10.52 14.91 -9.29
C HIS A 21 9.66 13.64 -9.24
N GLU A 22 8.34 13.77 -9.38
CA GLU A 22 7.41 12.64 -9.42
C GLU A 22 7.62 11.79 -10.69
N ALA A 23 7.87 12.41 -11.84
CA ALA A 23 8.22 11.67 -13.07
C ALA A 23 9.49 10.83 -12.89
N GLN A 24 10.52 11.41 -12.26
CA GLN A 24 11.74 10.67 -11.90
C GLN A 24 11.48 9.56 -10.87
N ALA A 25 10.55 9.79 -9.92
CA ALA A 25 10.14 8.77 -8.96
C ALA A 25 9.46 7.58 -9.66
N MET A 26 8.68 7.82 -10.71
CA MET A 26 8.08 6.77 -11.54
C MET A 26 9.14 5.95 -12.29
N ALA A 27 10.19 6.58 -12.82
CA ALA A 27 11.30 5.85 -13.42
C ALA A 27 11.97 4.91 -12.41
N ARG A 28 12.31 5.42 -11.21
CA ARG A 28 12.87 4.60 -10.12
C ARG A 28 11.93 3.48 -9.68
N LEU A 29 10.61 3.71 -9.72
CA LEU A 29 9.62 2.70 -9.40
C LEU A 29 9.61 1.57 -10.44
N SER A 30 9.73 1.89 -11.72
CA SER A 30 9.82 0.89 -12.80
C SER A 30 11.03 -0.05 -12.61
N ASP A 31 12.19 0.51 -12.24
CA ASP A 31 13.39 -0.27 -11.96
C ASP A 31 13.18 -1.20 -10.75
N LYS A 32 12.61 -0.66 -9.67
CA LYS A 32 12.26 -1.45 -8.48
C LYS A 32 11.26 -2.55 -8.79
N PHE A 33 10.26 -2.28 -9.62
CA PHE A 33 9.27 -3.26 -10.04
C PHE A 33 9.95 -4.44 -10.77
N SER A 34 10.86 -4.12 -11.69
CA SER A 34 11.63 -5.12 -12.44
C SER A 34 12.52 -5.96 -11.54
N GLN A 35 13.19 -5.33 -10.56
CA GLN A 35 14.04 -6.01 -9.57
C GLN A 35 13.24 -6.94 -8.64
N ASN A 36 11.98 -6.61 -8.36
CA ASN A 36 11.10 -7.37 -7.45
C ASN A 36 10.07 -8.23 -8.18
N ARG A 37 10.34 -8.63 -9.43
CA ARG A 37 9.37 -9.32 -10.29
C ARG A 37 8.77 -10.59 -9.65
N LEU A 38 9.58 -11.45 -9.04
CA LEU A 38 9.09 -12.69 -8.41
C LEU A 38 8.13 -12.39 -7.26
N ALA A 39 8.49 -11.42 -6.44
CA ALA A 39 7.65 -10.96 -5.34
C ALA A 39 6.30 -10.45 -5.88
N MET A 40 6.33 -9.61 -6.92
CA MET A 40 5.12 -9.08 -7.54
C MET A 40 4.23 -10.18 -8.16
N GLN A 41 4.82 -11.16 -8.83
CA GLN A 41 4.09 -12.32 -9.36
C GLN A 41 3.37 -13.10 -8.26
N ARG A 42 4.04 -13.33 -7.12
CA ARG A 42 3.43 -14.01 -5.99
C ARG A 42 2.29 -13.20 -5.38
N ALA A 43 2.42 -11.88 -5.26
CA ALA A 43 1.32 -11.03 -4.80
C ALA A 43 0.10 -11.14 -5.73
N VAL A 44 0.32 -11.03 -7.05
CA VAL A 44 -0.75 -11.20 -8.05
C VAL A 44 -1.38 -12.60 -7.94
N HIS A 45 -0.58 -13.65 -7.80
CA HIS A 45 -1.08 -15.01 -7.66
C HIS A 45 -1.92 -15.18 -6.39
N ALA A 46 -1.44 -14.70 -5.23
CA ALA A 46 -2.17 -14.76 -3.97
C ALA A 46 -3.50 -14.01 -4.05
N THR A 47 -3.53 -12.81 -4.65
CA THR A 47 -4.76 -12.05 -4.85
C THR A 47 -5.75 -12.80 -5.76
N ARG A 48 -5.27 -13.46 -6.83
CA ARG A 48 -6.14 -14.23 -7.75
C ARG A 48 -6.61 -15.56 -7.17
N ALA A 49 -5.83 -16.17 -6.29
CA ALA A 49 -6.15 -17.43 -5.64
C ALA A 49 -7.04 -17.25 -4.40
N ALA A 50 -7.21 -16.01 -3.92
CA ALA A 50 -8.09 -15.68 -2.81
C ALA A 50 -9.52 -16.16 -3.09
N ARG A 51 -10.11 -16.87 -2.12
CA ARG A 51 -11.52 -17.30 -2.19
C ARG A 51 -12.48 -16.22 -1.71
N GLY A 52 -11.99 -15.35 -0.82
CA GLY A 52 -12.69 -14.20 -0.29
C GLY A 52 -12.25 -12.92 -1.01
N LYS A 53 -12.00 -11.88 -0.22
CA LYS A 53 -11.64 -10.54 -0.72
C LYS A 53 -10.19 -10.17 -0.43
N LEU A 54 -9.71 -9.18 -1.19
CA LEU A 54 -8.47 -8.48 -0.89
C LEU A 54 -8.73 -7.35 0.12
N VAL A 55 -8.19 -7.47 1.32
CA VAL A 55 -8.28 -6.46 2.38
C VAL A 55 -7.01 -5.61 2.36
N LEU A 56 -7.13 -4.38 1.91
CA LEU A 56 -6.05 -3.40 1.88
C LEU A 56 -6.01 -2.63 3.19
N VAL A 57 -4.84 -2.55 3.81
CA VAL A 57 -4.62 -1.83 5.07
C VAL A 57 -3.47 -0.84 4.93
N GLY A 58 -3.55 0.29 5.64
CA GLY A 58 -2.50 1.30 5.64
C GLY A 58 -2.87 2.49 6.50
N VAL A 59 -1.87 3.25 6.92
CA VAL A 59 -2.01 4.42 7.79
C VAL A 59 -1.65 5.70 7.03
N GLY A 60 -2.33 6.80 7.34
CA GLY A 60 -2.04 8.12 6.77
C GLY A 60 -2.15 8.15 5.24
N LYS A 61 -1.16 8.76 4.57
CA LYS A 61 -1.12 8.83 3.10
C LYS A 61 -1.17 7.43 2.43
N SER A 62 -0.51 6.44 3.03
CA SER A 62 -0.56 5.06 2.54
C SER A 62 -1.97 4.47 2.63
N GLY A 63 -2.75 4.85 3.64
CA GLY A 63 -4.16 4.48 3.78
C GLY A 63 -5.05 5.10 2.68
N LEU A 64 -4.77 6.34 2.27
CA LEU A 64 -5.46 6.97 1.14
C LEU A 64 -5.20 6.21 -0.18
N ILE A 65 -3.94 5.84 -0.42
CA ILE A 65 -3.56 5.03 -1.59
C ILE A 65 -4.20 3.64 -1.51
N ALA A 66 -4.17 2.97 -0.35
CA ALA A 66 -4.80 1.67 -0.10
C ALA A 66 -6.30 1.70 -0.46
N ARG A 67 -7.01 2.75 -0.02
CA ARG A 67 -8.43 2.96 -0.34
C ARG A 67 -8.67 3.17 -1.83
N LYS A 68 -7.81 3.92 -2.52
CA LYS A 68 -7.91 4.09 -3.97
C LYS A 68 -7.63 2.80 -4.74
N ILE A 69 -6.65 2.01 -4.30
CA ILE A 69 -6.37 0.69 -4.88
C ILE A 69 -7.58 -0.23 -4.69
N ALA A 70 -8.17 -0.27 -3.49
CA ALA A 70 -9.34 -1.11 -3.21
C ALA A 70 -10.51 -0.78 -4.13
N SER A 71 -10.86 0.51 -4.23
CA SER A 71 -11.92 0.95 -5.15
C SER A 71 -11.62 0.62 -6.61
N THR A 72 -10.37 0.79 -7.05
CA THR A 72 -9.95 0.48 -8.43
C THR A 72 -10.09 -1.01 -8.73
N LEU A 73 -9.62 -1.87 -7.82
CA LEU A 73 -9.67 -3.33 -8.00
C LEU A 73 -11.11 -3.85 -7.99
N THR A 74 -11.95 -3.32 -7.11
CA THR A 74 -13.39 -3.64 -7.08
C THR A 74 -14.08 -3.26 -8.39
N SER A 75 -13.75 -2.11 -8.98
CA SER A 75 -14.26 -1.73 -10.30
C SER A 75 -13.74 -2.62 -11.45
N LEU A 76 -12.62 -3.32 -11.25
CA LEU A 76 -12.05 -4.27 -12.21
C LEU A 76 -12.47 -5.73 -11.94
N GLY A 77 -13.43 -5.95 -11.03
CA GLY A 77 -13.99 -7.28 -10.73
C GLY A 77 -13.22 -8.08 -9.68
N THR A 78 -12.19 -7.52 -9.06
CA THR A 78 -11.54 -8.13 -7.88
C THR A 78 -12.19 -7.61 -6.62
N LEU A 79 -12.87 -8.46 -5.84
CA LEU A 79 -13.50 -8.03 -4.59
C LEU A 79 -12.43 -7.51 -3.62
N ALA A 80 -12.41 -6.20 -3.37
CA ALA A 80 -11.42 -5.55 -2.51
C ALA A 80 -12.06 -4.50 -1.59
N CYS A 81 -11.55 -4.39 -0.37
CA CYS A 81 -11.97 -3.38 0.59
C CYS A 81 -10.78 -2.76 1.32
N PHE A 82 -10.99 -1.58 1.90
CA PHE A 82 -10.01 -0.94 2.78
C PHE A 82 -10.41 -1.14 4.24
N LEU A 83 -9.44 -1.46 5.09
CA LEU A 83 -9.60 -1.55 6.53
C LEU A 83 -8.50 -0.71 7.20
N HIS A 84 -8.89 0.28 8.01
CA HIS A 84 -7.91 1.08 8.74
C HIS A 84 -7.34 0.25 9.91
N PRO A 85 -6.01 0.18 10.10
CA PRO A 85 -5.41 -0.63 11.17
C PRO A 85 -5.94 -0.31 12.57
N VAL A 86 -6.17 0.98 12.85
CA VAL A 86 -6.72 1.40 14.15
C VAL A 86 -8.16 0.94 14.34
N GLU A 87 -9.01 1.05 13.32
CA GLU A 87 -10.42 0.61 13.40
C GLU A 87 -10.48 -0.91 13.60
N ALA A 88 -9.61 -1.65 12.90
CA ALA A 88 -9.50 -3.09 13.07
C ALA A 88 -9.17 -3.51 14.52
N LEU A 89 -8.25 -2.79 15.17
CA LEU A 89 -7.88 -3.03 16.57
C LEU A 89 -9.02 -2.72 17.55
N HIS A 90 -10.03 -1.95 17.12
CA HIS A 90 -11.20 -1.58 17.93
C HIS A 90 -12.47 -2.35 17.54
N GLY A 91 -12.37 -3.41 16.72
CA GLY A 91 -13.47 -4.35 16.47
C GLY A 91 -13.73 -4.67 14.99
N ASP A 92 -13.30 -3.79 14.08
CA ASP A 92 -13.60 -3.94 12.64
C ASP A 92 -12.80 -5.08 11.98
N ILE A 93 -11.90 -5.73 12.72
CA ILE A 93 -11.19 -6.93 12.26
C ILE A 93 -12.14 -8.06 11.89
N GLY A 94 -13.37 -8.07 12.43
CA GLY A 94 -14.42 -9.03 12.09
C GLY A 94 -14.81 -9.02 10.60
N VAL A 95 -14.47 -7.96 9.85
CA VAL A 95 -14.64 -7.90 8.40
C VAL A 95 -13.72 -8.89 7.68
N VAL A 96 -12.61 -9.32 8.30
CA VAL A 96 -11.66 -10.28 7.72
C VAL A 96 -12.15 -11.71 7.96
N GLN A 97 -12.37 -12.45 6.88
CA GLN A 97 -12.71 -13.87 6.87
C GLN A 97 -11.42 -14.70 6.89
N PRO A 98 -11.07 -15.36 8.00
CA PRO A 98 -9.81 -16.06 8.10
C PRO A 98 -9.74 -17.22 7.10
N GLY A 99 -8.71 -17.24 6.24
CA GLY A 99 -8.41 -18.37 5.34
C GLY A 99 -9.05 -18.25 3.97
N GLU A 100 -9.93 -17.28 3.80
CA GLU A 100 -10.52 -16.92 2.52
C GLU A 100 -9.95 -15.59 2.01
N ASP A 101 -9.79 -14.63 2.92
CA ASP A 101 -9.32 -13.29 2.61
C ASP A 101 -7.79 -13.20 2.55
N VAL A 102 -7.32 -12.29 1.70
CA VAL A 102 -5.91 -11.92 1.55
C VAL A 102 -5.73 -10.49 2.06
N ILE A 103 -4.75 -10.26 2.93
CA ILE A 103 -4.43 -8.93 3.44
C ILE A 103 -3.21 -8.36 2.70
N MET A 104 -3.30 -7.08 2.31
CA MET A 104 -2.20 -6.33 1.71
C MET A 104 -1.95 -5.05 2.52
N ALA A 105 -0.76 -4.96 3.11
CA ALA A 105 -0.39 -3.86 4.00
C ALA A 105 0.52 -2.84 3.31
N LEU A 106 0.07 -1.59 3.23
CA LEU A 106 0.81 -0.49 2.62
C LEU A 106 1.43 0.41 3.70
N SER A 107 2.75 0.54 3.67
CA SER A 107 3.48 1.51 4.51
C SER A 107 4.77 1.96 3.84
N TYR A 108 4.98 3.28 3.79
CA TYR A 108 6.20 3.86 3.26
C TYR A 108 7.42 3.59 4.16
N SER A 109 7.29 3.81 5.47
CA SER A 109 8.38 3.59 6.44
C SER A 109 8.48 2.15 6.92
N GLY A 110 7.39 1.38 6.88
CA GLY A 110 7.33 0.04 7.47
C GLY A 110 7.29 0.01 9.01
N GLU A 111 7.35 1.18 9.66
CA GLU A 111 7.53 1.31 11.11
C GLU A 111 6.31 1.90 11.83
N SER A 112 5.19 2.08 11.13
CA SER A 112 3.96 2.62 11.74
C SER A 112 3.50 1.71 12.89
N PRO A 113 3.46 2.19 14.14
CA PRO A 113 3.13 1.36 15.31
C PRO A 113 1.77 0.68 15.19
N GLU A 114 0.78 1.36 14.63
CA GLU A 114 -0.59 0.86 14.43
C GLU A 114 -0.61 -0.28 13.42
N LEU A 115 0.16 -0.17 12.34
CA LEU A 115 0.27 -1.23 11.34
C LEU A 115 1.04 -2.43 11.89
N LEU A 116 2.12 -2.21 12.62
CA LEU A 116 2.89 -3.28 13.26
C LEU A 116 2.04 -4.04 14.28
N THR A 117 1.25 -3.33 15.08
CA THR A 117 0.32 -3.94 16.04
C THR A 117 -0.76 -4.74 15.32
N PHE A 118 -1.37 -4.19 14.27
CA PHE A 118 -2.33 -4.91 13.43
C PHE A 118 -1.76 -6.20 12.84
N MET A 119 -0.51 -6.18 12.39
CA MET A 119 0.19 -7.34 11.81
C MET A 119 0.50 -8.47 12.82
N GLN A 120 0.33 -8.22 14.12
CA GLN A 120 0.46 -9.25 15.15
C GLN A 120 -0.84 -10.03 15.37
N LEU A 121 -1.98 -9.55 14.83
CA LEU A 121 -3.27 -10.23 14.99
C LEU A 121 -3.28 -11.58 14.27
N PRO A 122 -3.85 -12.65 14.85
CA PRO A 122 -3.86 -13.99 14.25
C PRO A 122 -4.48 -14.04 12.85
N GLN A 123 -5.50 -13.22 12.59
CA GLN A 123 -6.19 -13.15 11.30
C GLN A 123 -5.34 -12.46 10.22
N SER A 124 -4.40 -11.60 10.61
CA SER A 124 -3.55 -10.82 9.70
C SER A 124 -2.38 -11.61 9.10
N GLN A 125 -2.06 -12.78 9.64
CA GLN A 125 -0.90 -13.59 9.26
C GLN A 125 -1.10 -14.40 7.97
N ARG A 126 -2.31 -14.39 7.38
CA ARG A 126 -2.69 -15.30 6.27
C ARG A 126 -2.30 -14.83 4.87
N CYS A 127 -1.88 -13.58 4.71
CA CYS A 127 -1.16 -13.10 3.53
C CYS A 127 -0.45 -11.80 3.92
N ARG A 128 0.85 -11.71 3.66
CA ARG A 128 1.65 -10.53 4.03
C ARG A 128 2.35 -9.99 2.78
N ALA A 129 1.94 -8.80 2.36
CA ALA A 129 2.60 -8.03 1.32
C ALA A 129 2.98 -6.68 1.91
N THR A 130 4.28 -6.41 1.99
CA THR A 130 4.91 -5.19 2.52
C THR A 130 5.68 -4.50 1.39
N GLY A 131 5.46 -3.19 1.16
CA GLY A 131 6.11 -2.42 0.11
C GLY A 131 6.80 -1.18 0.66
N THR A 132 8.13 -1.16 0.65
CA THR A 132 8.94 -0.02 1.10
C THR A 132 9.38 0.85 -0.09
N ALA A 133 8.91 2.09 -0.11
CA ALA A 133 9.43 3.11 -1.02
C ALA A 133 10.51 3.99 -0.34
N GLY A 134 11.29 3.44 0.60
CA GLY A 134 12.43 4.16 1.22
C GLY A 134 13.46 3.22 1.84
N ARG A 135 14.72 3.34 1.39
CA ARG A 135 15.99 2.73 1.86
C ARG A 135 16.15 1.22 2.10
N HIS A 136 15.12 0.40 2.26
CA HIS A 136 15.28 -1.06 2.29
C HIS A 136 14.04 -1.76 1.71
N LEU A 137 14.12 -2.28 0.48
CA LEU A 137 13.18 -3.26 -0.08
C LEU A 137 13.36 -4.64 0.56
N ALA A 138 13.40 -4.69 1.88
CA ALA A 138 13.51 -5.91 2.66
C ALA A 138 12.12 -6.47 2.96
N GLY A 139 11.57 -7.17 1.97
CA GLY A 139 10.60 -8.22 2.18
C GLY A 139 9.19 -7.86 1.77
N LEU A 140 8.78 -8.38 0.61
CA LEU A 140 7.40 -8.82 0.41
C LEU A 140 7.32 -10.23 1.03
N TRP A 141 6.84 -10.33 2.26
CA TRP A 141 6.81 -11.61 2.98
C TRP A 141 5.53 -12.39 2.68
N LEU A 142 5.39 -12.95 1.48
CA LEU A 142 4.30 -13.90 1.24
C LEU A 142 4.59 -15.19 2.02
N PHE A 143 3.86 -15.39 3.10
CA PHE A 143 3.75 -16.70 3.74
C PHE A 143 2.70 -17.50 2.96
N ASP A 144 3.20 -18.46 2.19
CA ASP A 144 2.42 -19.61 1.76
C ASP A 144 2.41 -20.58 2.94
N ARG A 145 1.24 -20.92 3.49
CA ARG A 145 1.12 -22.15 4.27
C ARG A 145 0.96 -23.27 3.25
N GLY A 146 2.07 -23.72 2.71
CA GLY A 146 2.17 -25.12 2.30
C GLY A 146 2.10 -25.95 3.57
N ASP A 147 0.97 -26.66 3.71
CA ASP A 147 0.63 -27.73 4.67
C ASP A 147 0.84 -27.44 6.18
#